data_AF-A0A3P8VCP2-F1
#
_entry.id   AF-A0A3P8VCP2-F1
#
_cell.length_a   1.000
_cell.length_b   1.000
_cell.length_c   1.000
_cell.angle_alpha   90.00
_cell.angle_beta   90.00
_cell.angle_gamma   90.00
#
_symmetry.space_group_name_H-M   'P 1'
#
loop_
_entity.id
_entity.type
_entity.pdbx_description
1 polymer ?
#
loop_
_entity_poly.entity_id
_entity_poly.type
_entity_poly.pdbx_seq_one_letter_code
_entity_poly.pdbx_strand_id
1 'polypeptide(L)'
;MHQPDVLLMVKDSLSESLFVDVEADFHARVPVVICKEKKSGLLCKVSAGNESAFQTTSYLSALVSQEPVLLPLVMGLRSWAKICEIDRPEEGGLPPYVFALMVIFFLQQRKEPLLPSYLNSDVGVVSCFIVKLLIFLKSINLCMRFR
;
A
#
# COMPACT_ATOMS: atom_id res chain seq x y z
N MET A 1 23.07 -11.32 15.22
CA MET A 1 23.35 -10.14 14.37
C MET A 1 22.27 -9.12 14.61
N HIS A 2 22.63 -7.86 14.84
CA HIS A 2 21.62 -6.81 14.93
C HIS A 2 21.16 -6.46 13.50
N GLN A 3 19.87 -6.16 13.34
CA GLN A 3 19.25 -5.80 12.05
C GLN A 3 20.04 -4.76 11.20
N PRO A 4 20.65 -3.70 11.78
CA PRO A 4 21.50 -2.78 11.01
C PRO A 4 22.76 -3.42 10.42
N ASP A 5 23.40 -4.36 11.10
CA ASP A 5 24.64 -5.03 10.62
C ASP A 5 24.37 -5.78 9.31
N VAL A 6 23.21 -6.42 9.22
CA VAL A 6 22.78 -7.16 8.03
C VAL A 6 22.57 -6.20 6.85
N LEU A 7 21.91 -5.07 7.08
CA LEU A 7 21.64 -4.08 6.04
C LEU A 7 22.91 -3.35 5.58
N LEU A 8 23.89 -3.17 6.46
CA LEU A 8 25.23 -2.68 6.10
C LEU A 8 25.93 -3.64 5.11
N MET A 9 25.98 -4.93 5.42
CA MET A 9 26.56 -5.93 4.50
C MET A 9 25.82 -5.98 3.14
N VAL A 10 24.49 -5.83 3.16
CA VAL A 10 23.68 -5.76 1.94
C VAL A 10 24.02 -4.53 1.12
N LYS A 11 24.17 -3.35 1.75
CA LYS A 11 24.57 -2.11 1.06
C LYS A 11 25.91 -2.27 0.33
N ASP A 12 26.90 -2.87 1.00
CA ASP A 12 28.23 -3.08 0.43
C ASP A 12 28.14 -4.04 -0.77
N SER A 13 27.41 -5.14 -0.62
CA SER A 13 27.18 -6.12 -1.70
C SER A 13 26.45 -5.53 -2.91
N LEU A 14 25.46 -4.66 -2.68
CA LEU A 14 24.71 -4.00 -3.75
C LEU A 14 25.56 -2.99 -4.52
N SER A 15 26.51 -2.34 -3.85
CA SER A 15 27.39 -1.33 -4.46
C SER A 15 28.34 -1.92 -5.51
N GLU A 16 28.70 -3.20 -5.38
CA GLU A 16 29.58 -3.92 -6.31
C GLU A 16 28.84 -4.56 -7.51
N SER A 17 27.55 -4.29 -7.68
CA SER A 17 26.69 -5.12 -8.53
C SER A 17 25.92 -4.33 -9.63
N LEU A 18 24.75 -4.82 -10.02
CA LEU A 18 23.91 -4.27 -11.10
C LEU A 18 23.11 -3.02 -10.68
N PHE A 19 23.35 -2.49 -9.48
CA PHE A 19 22.64 -1.32 -8.95
C PHE A 19 23.51 -0.05 -8.97
N VAL A 20 22.85 1.10 -9.00
CA VAL A 20 23.42 2.46 -8.83
C VAL A 20 22.66 3.19 -7.74
N ASP A 21 23.18 4.34 -7.31
CA ASP A 21 22.55 5.23 -6.32
C ASP A 21 22.19 4.47 -5.03
N VAL A 22 23.15 3.70 -4.50
CA VAL A 22 22.95 2.86 -3.30
C VAL A 22 23.09 3.71 -2.04
N GLU A 23 21.97 3.93 -1.36
CA GLU A 23 21.86 4.72 -0.14
C GLU A 23 21.22 3.90 0.98
N ALA A 24 21.52 4.24 2.23
CA ALA A 24 20.90 3.58 3.38
C ALA A 24 20.24 4.62 4.27
N ASP A 25 18.97 4.37 4.61
CA ASP A 25 18.22 5.13 5.59
C ASP A 25 17.91 4.22 6.79
N PHE A 26 18.73 4.37 7.82
CA PHE A 26 18.57 3.65 9.09
C PHE A 26 17.81 4.45 10.14
N HIS A 27 17.44 5.71 9.85
CA HIS A 27 16.71 6.57 10.76
C HIS A 27 15.20 6.52 10.55
N ALA A 28 14.75 6.03 9.38
CA ALA A 28 13.36 5.70 9.14
C ALA A 28 12.82 4.67 10.14
N ARG A 29 11.49 4.66 10.32
CA ARG A 29 10.76 3.70 11.16
C ARG A 29 11.10 2.24 10.83
N VAL A 30 11.39 1.96 9.56
CA VAL A 30 11.89 0.67 9.08
C VAL A 30 13.21 0.93 8.37
N PRO A 31 14.35 0.45 8.92
CA PRO A 31 15.65 0.58 8.28
C PRO A 31 15.65 -0.04 6.88
N VAL A 32 16.15 0.71 5.90
CA VAL A 32 16.07 0.34 4.49
C VAL A 32 17.34 0.73 3.72
N VAL A 33 17.74 -0.10 2.77
CA VAL A 33 18.73 0.22 1.73
C VAL A 33 17.97 0.51 0.45
N ILE A 34 18.19 1.68 -0.12
CA ILE A 34 17.58 2.17 -1.35
C ILE A 34 18.61 2.03 -2.47
N CYS A 35 18.24 1.47 -3.60
CA CYS A 35 19.11 1.36 -4.76
C CYS A 35 18.29 1.41 -6.05
N LYS A 36 18.95 1.68 -7.18
CA LYS A 36 18.31 1.72 -8.50
C LYS A 36 18.93 0.69 -9.42
N GLU A 37 18.11 -0.17 -10.03
CA GLU A 37 18.64 -1.18 -10.96
C GLU A 37 19.08 -0.52 -12.28
N LYS A 38 20.31 -0.80 -12.74
CA LYS A 38 20.90 -0.19 -13.95
C LYS A 38 20.08 -0.39 -15.21
N LYS A 39 19.49 -1.58 -15.38
CA LYS A 39 18.82 -1.98 -16.64
C LYS A 39 17.38 -1.45 -16.72
N SER A 40 16.58 -1.67 -15.69
CA SER A 40 15.17 -1.26 -15.69
C SER A 40 14.97 0.18 -15.22
N GLY A 41 15.94 0.75 -14.49
CA GLY A 41 15.79 2.04 -13.83
C GLY A 41 14.83 2.01 -12.64
N LEU A 42 14.37 0.83 -12.20
CA LEU A 42 13.45 0.70 -11.08
C LEU A 42 14.15 0.99 -9.76
N LEU A 43 13.43 1.69 -8.89
CA LEU A 43 13.83 1.95 -7.51
C LEU A 43 13.50 0.73 -6.65
N CYS A 44 14.51 0.20 -5.98
CA CYS A 44 14.42 -0.93 -5.06
C CYS A 44 14.63 -0.43 -3.63
N LYS A 45 13.80 -0.92 -2.71
CA LYS A 45 13.90 -0.66 -1.27
C LYS A 45 14.03 -2.01 -0.55
N VAL A 46 15.17 -2.23 0.10
CA VAL A 46 15.52 -3.49 0.76
C VAL A 46 15.48 -3.29 2.27
N SER A 47 14.56 -3.98 2.95
CA SER A 47 14.44 -4.01 4.40
C SER A 47 14.64 -5.42 4.94
N ALA A 48 15.15 -5.57 6.16
CA ALA A 48 15.31 -6.86 6.82
C ALA A 48 14.26 -7.04 7.93
N GLY A 49 13.73 -8.24 8.13
CA GLY A 49 12.90 -8.59 9.29
C GLY A 49 11.49 -7.97 9.33
N ASN A 50 10.96 -7.48 8.21
CA ASN A 50 9.63 -6.87 8.14
C ASN A 50 8.52 -7.92 7.89
N GLU A 51 8.33 -8.81 8.87
CA GLU A 51 7.36 -9.91 8.78
C GLU A 51 5.91 -9.42 8.60
N SER A 52 5.54 -8.32 9.24
CA SER A 52 4.19 -7.75 9.13
C SER A 52 3.87 -7.26 7.71
N ALA A 53 4.85 -6.64 7.03
CA ALA A 53 4.68 -6.25 5.62
C ALA A 53 4.56 -7.47 4.70
N PHE A 54 5.32 -8.54 4.98
CA PHE A 54 5.23 -9.79 4.22
C PHE A 54 3.84 -10.44 4.39
N GLN A 55 3.35 -10.56 5.64
CA GLN A 55 2.03 -11.10 5.94
C GLN A 55 0.91 -10.27 5.29
N THR A 56 1.01 -8.94 5.34
CA THR A 56 0.04 -8.03 4.71
C THR A 56 0.01 -8.24 3.19
N THR A 57 1.18 -8.32 2.54
CA THR A 57 1.29 -8.54 1.10
C THR A 57 0.73 -9.90 0.70
N SER A 58 1.05 -10.94 1.45
CA SER A 58 0.53 -12.30 1.24
C SER A 58 -0.99 -12.35 1.34
N TYR A 59 -1.56 -11.69 2.36
CA TYR A 59 -2.99 -11.58 2.55
C TYR A 59 -3.68 -10.85 1.39
N LEU A 60 -3.17 -9.67 1.00
CA LEU A 60 -3.72 -8.91 -0.13
C LEU A 60 -3.64 -9.70 -1.44
N SER A 61 -2.54 -10.41 -1.68
CA SER A 61 -2.38 -11.28 -2.85
C SER A 61 -3.40 -12.41 -2.88
N ALA A 62 -3.66 -13.05 -1.73
CA ALA A 62 -4.66 -14.10 -1.62
C ALA A 62 -6.07 -13.55 -1.88
N LEU A 63 -6.41 -12.38 -1.35
CA LEU A 63 -7.70 -11.73 -1.60
C LEU A 63 -7.91 -11.38 -3.08
N VAL A 64 -6.90 -10.80 -3.74
CA VAL A 64 -6.98 -10.47 -5.17
C VAL A 64 -7.15 -11.74 -6.02
N SER A 65 -6.53 -12.85 -5.60
CA SER A 65 -6.68 -14.14 -6.29
C SER A 65 -8.08 -14.74 -6.13
N GLN A 66 -8.76 -14.46 -5.01
CA GLN A 66 -10.12 -14.91 -4.74
C GLN A 66 -11.17 -14.01 -5.42
N GLU A 67 -10.97 -12.70 -5.38
CA GLU A 67 -11.90 -11.70 -5.91
C GLU A 67 -11.17 -10.76 -6.89
N PRO A 68 -11.20 -11.04 -8.20
CA PRO A 68 -10.47 -10.25 -9.19
C PRO A 68 -10.98 -8.82 -9.35
N VAL A 69 -12.22 -8.51 -8.92
CA VAL A 69 -12.76 -7.14 -8.94
C VAL A 69 -12.03 -6.22 -7.96
N LEU A 70 -11.36 -6.77 -6.94
CA LEU A 70 -10.61 -6.00 -5.95
C LEU A 70 -9.50 -5.16 -6.59
N LEU A 71 -8.69 -5.75 -7.47
CA LEU A 71 -7.51 -5.10 -8.03
C LEU A 71 -7.86 -3.84 -8.87
N PRO A 72 -8.81 -3.89 -9.83
CA PRO A 72 -9.26 -2.70 -10.56
C PRO A 72 -9.78 -1.59 -9.65
N LEU A 73 -10.55 -1.92 -8.61
CA LEU A 73 -11.09 -0.94 -7.67
C LEU A 73 -9.98 -0.24 -6.87
N VAL A 74 -9.01 -1.01 -6.36
CA VAL A 74 -7.84 -0.46 -5.64
C VAL A 74 -7.02 0.43 -6.55
N MET A 75 -6.76 0.00 -7.79
CA MET A 75 -5.99 0.79 -8.76
C MET A 75 -6.72 2.08 -9.18
N GLY A 76 -8.04 2.03 -9.35
CA GLY A 76 -8.87 3.19 -9.64
C GLY A 76 -8.86 4.20 -8.50
N LEU A 77 -9.11 3.74 -7.26
CA LEU A 77 -9.09 4.59 -6.08
C LEU A 77 -7.73 5.23 -5.87
N ARG A 78 -6.65 4.46 -6.02
CA ARG A 78 -5.27 4.97 -5.88
C ARG A 78 -4.92 5.98 -6.97
N SER A 79 -5.33 5.75 -8.21
CA SER A 79 -5.08 6.69 -9.31
C SER A 79 -5.76 8.03 -9.04
N TRP A 80 -7.01 8.00 -8.56
CA TRP A 80 -7.71 9.18 -8.10
C TRP A 80 -6.98 9.87 -6.92
N ALA A 81 -6.53 9.09 -5.93
CA ALA A 81 -5.79 9.60 -4.77
C ALA A 81 -4.47 10.31 -5.16
N LYS A 82 -3.80 9.83 -6.21
CA LYS A 82 -2.62 10.49 -6.78
C LYS A 82 -2.94 11.85 -7.41
N ILE A 83 -4.04 11.94 -8.15
CA ILE A 83 -4.49 13.20 -8.77
C ILE A 83 -4.82 14.25 -7.70
N CYS A 84 -5.36 13.80 -6.57
CA CYS A 84 -5.65 14.67 -5.43
C CYS A 84 -4.48 14.85 -4.46
N GLU A 85 -3.29 14.35 -4.81
CA GLU A 85 -2.06 14.48 -4.03
C GLU A 85 -2.13 13.91 -2.60
N ILE A 86 -3.08 13.00 -2.31
CA ILE A 86 -3.22 12.37 -0.99
C ILE A 86 -2.49 11.02 -0.87
N ASP A 87 -1.95 10.47 -1.96
CA ASP A 87 -1.09 9.25 -2.00
C ASP A 87 0.40 9.62 -1.80
N ARG A 88 0.70 10.54 -0.87
CA ARG A 88 2.06 11.01 -0.56
C ARG A 88 2.39 10.87 0.92
N PRO A 89 2.82 9.68 1.38
CA PRO A 89 3.09 9.43 2.80
C PRO A 89 4.16 10.35 3.39
N GLU A 90 5.16 10.71 2.59
CA GLU A 90 6.24 11.62 3.00
C GLU A 90 5.75 13.05 3.29
N GLU A 91 4.60 13.44 2.72
CA GLU A 91 3.95 14.74 2.92
C GLU A 91 2.76 14.65 3.90
N GLY A 92 2.63 13.53 4.63
CA GLY A 92 1.52 13.28 5.56
C GLY A 92 0.24 12.73 4.90
N GLY A 93 0.32 12.33 3.63
CA GLY A 93 -0.74 11.61 2.93
C GLY A 93 -0.92 10.16 3.39
N LEU A 94 -1.89 9.47 2.80
CA LEU A 94 -2.20 8.08 3.13
C LEU A 94 -1.25 7.11 2.42
N PRO A 95 -0.72 6.09 3.12
CA PRO A 95 0.04 5.01 2.49
C PRO A 95 -0.78 4.21 1.47
N PRO A 96 -0.15 3.70 0.39
CA PRO A 96 -0.82 2.92 -0.65
C PRO A 96 -1.67 1.75 -0.13
N TYR A 97 -1.20 1.05 0.90
CA TYR A 97 -1.91 -0.11 1.47
C TYR A 97 -3.23 0.28 2.12
N VAL A 98 -3.38 1.52 2.61
CA VAL A 98 -4.61 2.01 3.23
C VAL A 98 -5.74 2.05 2.21
N PHE A 99 -5.46 2.46 0.97
CA PHE A 99 -6.47 2.43 -0.10
C PHE A 99 -6.94 1.00 -0.40
N ALA A 100 -6.04 0.01 -0.35
CA ALA A 100 -6.44 -1.39 -0.50
C ALA A 100 -7.38 -1.84 0.63
N LEU A 101 -7.06 -1.50 1.88
CA LEU A 101 -7.92 -1.79 3.04
C LEU A 101 -9.29 -1.11 2.95
N MET A 102 -9.34 0.14 2.48
CA MET A 102 -10.60 0.85 2.28
C MET A 102 -11.52 0.15 1.28
N VAL A 103 -10.97 -0.35 0.17
CA VAL A 103 -11.74 -1.10 -0.83
C VAL A 103 -12.18 -2.46 -0.26
N ILE A 104 -11.28 -3.20 0.41
CA ILE A 104 -11.62 -4.48 1.06
C ILE A 104 -12.77 -4.29 2.03
N PHE A 105 -12.68 -3.28 2.89
CA PHE A 105 -13.72 -2.96 3.85
C PHE A 105 -15.04 -2.59 3.17
N PHE A 106 -15.00 -1.77 2.12
CA PHE A 106 -16.18 -1.46 1.31
C PHE A 106 -16.85 -2.73 0.75
N LEU A 107 -16.06 -3.68 0.24
CA LEU A 107 -16.58 -4.94 -0.31
C LEU A 107 -17.15 -5.88 0.77
N GLN A 108 -16.60 -5.85 1.98
CA GLN A 108 -17.12 -6.58 3.13
C GLN A 108 -18.44 -6.00 3.66
N GLN A 109 -18.67 -4.69 3.52
CA GLN A 109 -19.83 -3.97 4.06
C GLN A 109 -21.01 -3.85 3.08
N ARG A 110 -20.91 -4.49 1.91
CA ARG A 110 -22.02 -4.56 0.95
C ARG A 110 -23.19 -5.35 1.54
N LYS A 111 -24.42 -5.02 1.11
CA LYS A 111 -25.63 -5.77 1.46
C LYS A 111 -25.48 -7.27 1.17
N GLU A 112 -24.81 -7.60 0.08
CA GLU A 112 -24.29 -8.93 -0.23
C GLU A 112 -22.75 -8.84 -0.20
N PRO A 113 -22.09 -9.35 0.85
CA PRO A 113 -20.65 -9.23 1.01
C PRO A 113 -19.92 -10.07 -0.03
N LEU A 114 -18.98 -9.46 -0.76
CA LEU A 114 -18.14 -10.19 -1.72
C LEU A 114 -16.90 -10.81 -1.06
N LEU A 115 -16.50 -10.31 0.11
CA LEU A 115 -15.34 -10.79 0.85
C LEU A 115 -15.75 -11.21 2.26
N PRO A 116 -15.12 -12.28 2.80
CA PRO A 116 -15.36 -12.68 4.18
C PRO A 116 -14.82 -11.61 5.16
N SER A 117 -15.57 -11.33 6.23
CA SER A 117 -15.13 -10.47 7.33
C SER A 117 -14.52 -11.31 8.45
N TYR A 118 -13.26 -11.04 8.79
CA TYR A 118 -12.55 -11.80 9.84
C TYR A 118 -12.81 -11.26 11.26
N LEU A 119 -13.22 -10.00 11.39
CA LEU A 119 -13.58 -9.36 12.66
C LEU A 119 -15.11 -9.25 12.73
N ASN A 120 -15.70 -9.72 13.85
CA ASN A 120 -17.14 -9.59 14.10
C ASN A 120 -17.58 -8.13 14.00
N SER A 121 -18.72 -7.92 13.34
CA SER A 121 -19.29 -6.65 12.87
C SER A 121 -19.67 -5.62 13.95
N ASP A 122 -19.31 -5.82 15.21
CA ASP A 122 -19.71 -4.97 16.34
C ASP A 122 -18.77 -3.78 16.61
N VAL A 123 -17.95 -3.38 15.63
CA VAL A 123 -17.10 -2.19 15.73
C VAL A 123 -17.80 -1.00 15.05
N GLY A 124 -18.72 -0.36 15.78
CA GLY A 124 -19.44 0.86 15.39
C GLY A 124 -18.56 2.11 15.16
N VAL A 125 -17.23 1.96 15.10
CA VAL A 125 -16.26 3.06 14.98
C VAL A 125 -16.01 3.48 13.52
N VAL A 126 -16.38 2.64 12.53
CA VAL A 126 -16.03 2.89 11.11
C VAL A 126 -17.19 3.45 10.26
N SER A 127 -18.39 3.57 10.82
CA SER A 127 -19.57 4.15 10.16
C SER A 127 -19.30 5.56 9.60
N CYS A 128 -18.50 6.37 10.31
CA CYS A 128 -18.18 7.73 9.88
C CYS A 128 -17.22 7.77 8.66
N PHE A 129 -16.34 6.77 8.50
CA PHE A 129 -15.45 6.66 7.35
C PHE A 129 -16.19 6.16 6.10
N ILE A 130 -17.17 5.26 6.25
CA ILE A 130 -17.99 4.76 5.12
C ILE A 130 -18.89 5.86 4.57
N VAL A 131 -19.55 6.64 5.44
CA VAL A 131 -20.42 7.73 4.97
C VAL A 131 -19.60 8.78 4.22
N LYS A 132 -18.40 9.10 4.72
CA LYS A 132 -17.45 9.96 3.99
C LYS A 132 -17.03 9.33 2.68
N LEU A 133 -16.61 8.05 2.64
CA LEU A 133 -16.19 7.36 1.42
C LEU A 133 -17.31 7.21 0.38
N LEU A 134 -18.57 7.03 0.79
CA LEU A 134 -19.74 6.98 -0.11
C LEU A 134 -20.11 8.37 -0.67
N ILE A 135 -20.04 9.42 0.14
CA ILE A 135 -20.14 10.82 -0.33
C ILE A 135 -18.97 11.13 -1.28
N PHE A 136 -17.81 10.57 -1.00
CA PHE A 136 -16.58 10.73 -1.77
C PHE A 136 -16.64 10.01 -3.12
N LEU A 137 -17.11 8.77 -3.16
CA LEU A 137 -17.36 8.00 -4.39
C LEU A 137 -18.50 8.59 -5.21
N LYS A 138 -19.51 9.18 -4.58
CA LYS A 138 -20.53 10.02 -5.26
C LYS A 138 -19.90 11.28 -5.87
N SER A 139 -18.93 11.90 -5.20
CA SER A 139 -18.20 13.06 -5.72
C SER A 139 -17.25 12.68 -6.86
N ILE A 140 -16.62 11.50 -6.82
CA ILE A 140 -15.83 10.95 -7.93
C ILE A 140 -16.71 10.67 -9.15
N ASN A 141 -17.92 10.11 -8.96
CA ASN A 141 -18.91 9.97 -10.04
C ASN A 141 -19.36 11.32 -10.62
N LEU A 142 -19.46 12.37 -9.79
CA LEU A 142 -19.74 13.73 -10.27
C LEU A 142 -18.58 14.31 -11.07
N CYS A 143 -17.34 14.07 -10.63
CA CYS A 143 -16.12 14.59 -11.27
C CYS A 143 -15.85 13.93 -12.63
N MET A 144 -16.15 12.63 -12.79
CA MET A 144 -16.10 11.95 -14.10
C MET A 144 -17.24 12.34 -15.05
N ARG A 145 -18.28 13.04 -14.58
CA ARG A 145 -19.42 13.49 -15.39
C ARG A 145 -19.30 14.94 -15.89
N PHE A 146 -18.25 15.64 -15.46
CA PHE A 146 -17.94 17.03 -15.82
C PHE A 146 -16.63 17.17 -16.61
N ARG A 147 -16.18 16.11 -17.28
CA ARG A 147 -15.14 16.17 -18.31
C ARG A 147 -15.62 15.55 -19.61
#